data_AF-A0A9D1N2G0-F1
#
_entry.id   AF-A0A9D1N2G0-F1
#
_cell.length_a   1.000
_cell.length_b   1.000
_cell.length_c   1.000
_cell.angle_alpha   90.00
_cell.angle_beta   90.00
_cell.angle_gamma   90.00
#
_symmetry.space_group_name_H-M   'P 1'
#
loop_
_entity.id
_entity.type
_entity.pdbx_description
1 polymer ?
#
loop_
_entity_poly.entity_id
_entity_poly.type
_entity_poly.pdbx_seq_one_letter_code
_entity_poly.pdbx_strand_id
1 'polypeptide(L)' 'MLRSRDMGRSIAVRRWTNTALECYKRGCVCEGCFYTDFFNGTAQKCQMKASVLELVRVLGKPDVDIPQVLSD' A
#
# COMPACT_ATOMS: atom_id res chain seq x y z
N MET A 1 25.13 2.49 2.95
CA MET A 1 24.33 2.46 1.70
C MET A 1 23.03 3.20 1.94
N LEU A 2 22.79 4.36 1.31
CA LEU A 2 21.48 5.00 1.38
C LEU A 2 20.48 4.12 0.62
N ARG A 3 19.65 3.36 1.34
CA ARG A 3 18.48 2.70 0.75
C ARG A 3 17.61 3.82 0.16
N SER A 4 17.53 3.88 -1.16
CA SER A 4 16.63 4.80 -1.85
C SER A 4 15.23 4.68 -1.24
N ARG A 5 14.66 5.80 -0.77
CA ARG A 5 13.35 5.86 -0.11
C ARG A 5 12.19 5.84 -1.12
N ASP A 6 12.45 5.46 -2.36
CA ASP A 6 11.44 5.42 -3.41
C ASP A 6 10.42 4.31 -3.13
N MET A 7 9.19 4.70 -2.78
CA MET A 7 8.07 3.81 -2.48
C MET A 7 7.25 3.44 -3.72
N GLY A 8 7.63 3.93 -4.91
CA GLY A 8 6.91 3.74 -6.17
C GLY A 8 6.19 5.01 -6.66
N ARG A 9 5.51 4.89 -7.80
CA ARG A 9 4.73 5.97 -8.42
C ARG A 9 3.25 5.75 -8.17
N SER A 10 2.57 6.75 -7.63
CA SER A 10 1.10 6.77 -7.55
C SER A 10 0.51 7.32 -8.85
N ILE A 11 -0.68 6.83 -9.23
CA ILE A 11 -1.52 7.43 -10.26
C ILE A 11 -2.52 8.39 -9.61
N ALA A 12 -3.25 9.18 -10.41
CA ALA A 12 -4.34 10.01 -9.90
C ALA A 12 -5.41 9.15 -9.20
N VAL A 13 -5.48 9.24 -7.87
CA VAL A 13 -6.44 8.50 -7.04
C VAL A 13 -7.72 9.31 -6.85
N ARG A 14 -8.88 8.66 -6.97
CA ARG A 14 -10.20 9.32 -6.84
C ARG A 14 -11.12 8.66 -5.83
N ARG A 15 -10.88 7.38 -5.49
CA ARG A 15 -11.69 6.60 -4.55
C ARG A 15 -10.88 5.45 -3.96
N TRP A 16 -11.29 4.98 -2.79
CA TRP A 16 -10.81 3.73 -2.21
C TRP A 16 -11.36 2.53 -2.99
N THR A 17 -10.47 1.67 -3.47
CA THR A 17 -10.84 0.35 -3.99
C THR A 17 -10.69 -0.70 -2.90
N ASN A 18 -11.38 -1.84 -3.01
CA ASN A 18 -11.25 -2.93 -2.03
C ASN A 18 -9.80 -3.39 -1.84
N THR A 19 -9.03 -3.48 -2.93
CA THR A 19 -7.60 -3.83 -2.88
C THR A 19 -6.75 -2.79 -2.15
N ALA A 20 -7.05 -1.50 -2.30
CA ALA A 20 -6.37 -0.44 -1.57
C ALA A 20 -6.75 -0.46 -0.07
N LEU A 21 -8.03 -0.73 0.24
CA LEU A 21 -8.51 -0.88 1.62
C LEU A 21 -7.84 -2.08 2.31
N GLU A 22 -7.73 -3.22 1.63
CA GLU A 22 -7.02 -4.40 2.15
C GLU A 22 -5.54 -4.13 2.37
N CYS A 23 -4.87 -3.47 1.41
CA CYS A 23 -3.47 -3.10 1.55
C CYS A 23 -3.25 -2.13 2.73
N TYR A 24 -4.16 -1.18 2.91
CA TYR A 24 -4.17 -0.26 4.05
C TYR A 24 -4.39 -1.00 5.38
N LYS A 25 -5.38 -1.90 5.49
CA LYS A 25 -5.64 -2.73 6.67
C LYS A 25 -4.44 -3.60 7.06
N ARG A 26 -3.67 -4.07 6.08
CA ARG A 26 -2.45 -4.87 6.28
C ARG A 26 -1.20 -4.00 6.56
N GLY A 27 -1.35 -2.69 6.76
CA GLY A 27 -0.22 -1.79 7.03
C GLY A 27 0.77 -1.67 5.87
N CYS A 28 0.32 -1.89 4.62
CA CYS A 28 1.18 -1.97 3.44
C CYS A 28 2.29 -3.04 3.53
N VAL A 29 2.10 -4.09 4.34
CA VAL A 29 3.01 -5.24 4.42
C VAL A 29 2.78 -6.18 3.24
N CYS A 30 3.83 -6.48 2.48
CA CYS A 30 3.73 -7.33 1.29
C CYS A 30 3.79 -8.83 1.62
N GLU A 31 4.37 -9.23 2.75
CA GLU A 31 4.42 -10.64 3.18
C GLU A 31 3.01 -11.18 3.41
N GLY A 32 2.66 -12.29 2.74
CA GLY A 32 1.31 -12.88 2.79
C GLY A 32 0.23 -12.04 2.08
N CYS A 33 0.62 -11.10 1.21
CA CYS A 33 -0.31 -10.36 0.35
C CYS A 33 -0.83 -11.27 -0.76
N PHE A 34 -2.05 -11.03 -1.23
CA PHE A 34 -2.58 -11.68 -2.43
C PHE A 34 -1.65 -11.53 -3.65
N TYR A 35 -0.94 -10.38 -3.75
CA TYR A 35 -0.01 -10.10 -4.84
C TYR A 35 1.46 -10.45 -4.54
N THR A 36 1.77 -11.17 -3.45
CA THR A 36 3.18 -11.44 -3.04
C THR A 36 3.96 -12.08 -4.18
N ASP A 37 3.39 -13.11 -4.80
CA ASP A 37 4.07 -13.89 -5.83
C ASP A 37 3.97 -13.28 -7.22
N PHE A 38 3.05 -12.33 -7.43
CA PHE A 38 2.82 -11.72 -8.75
C PHE A 38 4.05 -10.99 -9.28
N PHE A 39 4.83 -10.37 -8.39
CA PHE A 39 6.05 -9.64 -8.76
C PHE A 39 7.31 -10.49 -8.61
N ASN A 40 7.18 -11.73 -8.13
CA ASN A 40 8.31 -12.60 -7.89
C ASN A 40 9.00 -12.96 -9.23
N GLY A 41 10.32 -12.92 -9.27
CA GLY A 41 11.10 -13.11 -10.50
C GLY A 41 11.07 -11.93 -11.48
N THR A 42 10.39 -10.83 -11.16
CA THR A 42 10.39 -9.60 -11.98
C THR A 42 11.18 -8.48 -11.32
N ALA A 43 11.65 -7.52 -12.12
CA ALA A 43 12.24 -6.27 -11.59
C ALA A 43 11.18 -5.28 -11.06
N GLN A 44 9.89 -5.55 -11.31
CA GLN A 44 8.80 -4.68 -10.90
C GLN A 44 8.49 -4.87 -9.41
N LYS A 45 8.12 -3.78 -8.74
CA LYS A 45 7.72 -3.79 -7.32
C LYS A 45 6.25 -3.45 -7.20
N CYS A 46 5.62 -3.93 -6.13
CA CYS A 46 4.27 -3.52 -5.77
C CYS A 46 4.17 -1.99 -5.64
N GLN A 47 3.30 -1.38 -6.44
CA GLN A 47 3.05 0.07 -6.41
C GLN A 47 1.91 0.46 -5.46
N MET A 48 1.26 -0.53 -4.83
CA MET A 48 0.06 -0.31 -4.02
C MET A 48 0.34 0.59 -2.82
N LYS A 49 1.54 0.51 -2.22
CA LYS A 49 1.94 1.37 -1.11
C LYS A 49 1.91 2.85 -1.48
N ALA A 50 2.48 3.22 -2.63
CA ALA A 50 2.45 4.59 -3.13
C ALA A 50 1.00 5.08 -3.35
N SER A 51 0.15 4.24 -3.95
CA SER A 51 -1.26 4.56 -4.18
C SER A 51 -2.07 4.69 -2.88
N VAL A 52 -1.83 3.84 -1.88
CA VAL A 52 -2.51 3.89 -0.57
C VAL A 52 -2.11 5.15 0.20
N LEU A 53 -0.81 5.50 0.22
CA LEU A 53 -0.36 6.73 0.86
C LEU A 53 -0.96 7.96 0.19
N GLU A 54 -1.04 7.95 -1.14
CA GLU A 54 -1.67 9.04 -1.89
C GLU A 54 -3.18 9.13 -1.65
N LEU A 55 -3.87 7.99 -1.52
CA LEU A 55 -5.29 7.96 -1.12
C LEU A 55 -5.50 8.59 0.27
N VAL A 56 -4.65 8.27 1.24
CA VAL A 56 -4.70 8.89 2.58
C VAL A 56 -4.44 10.40 2.50
N ARG A 57 -3.48 10.83 1.67
CA ARG A 57 -3.14 12.24 1.49
C ARG A 57 -4.29 13.06 0.87
N VAL A 58 -4.98 12.49 -0.12
CA VAL A 58 -5.99 13.21 -0.93
C VAL A 58 -7.40 13.06 -0.34
N LEU A 59 -7.76 11.88 0.14
CA LEU A 59 -9.12 11.54 0.59
C LEU A 59 -9.23 11.37 2.11
N GLY A 60 -8.11 11.34 2.82
CA GLY A 60 -8.08 11.01 4.24
C GLY A 60 -8.08 9.51 4.53
N LYS A 61 -8.10 9.16 5.82
CA LYS A 61 -8.17 7.76 6.26
C LYS A 61 -9.51 7.16 5.79
N PRO A 62 -9.50 5.93 5.25
CA PRO A 62 -10.75 5.28 4.88
C PRO A 62 -11.56 4.96 6.15
N ASP A 63 -12.88 5.05 6.03
CA ASP A 63 -13.82 4.63 7.08
C ASP A 63 -13.92 3.11 7.10
N VAL A 64 -12.88 2.49 7.64
CA VAL A 64 -12.81 1.05 7.89
C VAL A 64 -12.32 0.85 9.30
N ASP A 65 -12.94 -0.05 10.05
CA ASP A 65 -12.39 -0.55 11.31
C ASP A 65 -11.00 -1.16 11.03
N ILE A 66 -9.95 -0.43 11.39
CA ILE A 66 -8.58 -0.92 11.32
C ILE A 66 -8.29 -1.53 12.69
N PRO A 67 -7.94 -2.83 12.79
CA PRO A 67 -7.27 -3.33 13.97
C PRO A 67 -6.02 -2.48 14.17
N GLN A 68 -5.97 -1.71 15.25
CA GLN A 68 -4.82 -0.90 15.64
C GLN A 68 -3.65 -1.86 15.89
N VAL A 69 -2.87 -2.19 14.87
CA VAL A 69 -1.57 -2.82 15.08
C VAL A 69 -0.65 -1.69 15.53
N LEU A 70 -0.59 -1.52 16.87
CA LEU A 70 0.35 -0.62 17.52
C LEU A 70 1.76 -0.90 17.01
N SER A 71 2.49 0.20 16.89
CA SER A 71 3.91 0.23 16.57
C SER A 71 4.71 -0.32 17.75
N ASP A 72 5.67 -1.20 17.45
CA ASP A 72 6.88 -1.41 18.26
C ASP A 72 8.10 -1.01 17.40
#